data_AF-A0A087T8Q9-F1
#
_entry.id   AF-A0A087T8Q9-F1
#
_cell.length_a   1.000
_cell.length_b   1.000
_cell.length_c   1.000
_cell.angle_alpha   90.00
_cell.angle_beta   90.00
_cell.angle_gamma   90.00
#
_symmetry.space_group_name_H-M   'P 1'
#
loop_
_entity.id
_entity.type
_entity.pdbx_description
1 polymer ?
#
loop_
_entity_poly.entity_id
_entity_poly.type
_entity_poly.pdbx_seq_one_letter_code
_entity_poly.pdbx_strand_id
1 'polypeptide(L)'
;MLGHQKFIKRSIETFVTSVYCYRSYSTFNRTQRSRYLLHSTNTAKLRPVVRFQSNKTGQKKNIPLIIGIAGTGGAAVYAYFVFNKRPPSSGLSEVDDDDDKPFVYENLKEDLELLNNFGPIPYLLIGAGSASFTAFRAIRTKDPTAKVLMIGEEAFLPYMRPPLSKEMWFDNKSDVAQTLTFTQWNGKDRSLFYESPDYYFSVKELLENKNGGVSVMRGTKVVKVDPVSQKVYLQNGEAISYEKCLVATGSKPKNLSVFENCDDAVKKHVTVFRTIQDFQKLDKISRRIKSVVIVGGGFLGSELACGLAKRGKSTGLKVVQLFPESGNMGKIFPEYLSKWTSKKLQSEGVQIIPEVTIKSVSNEGTKVRLHLSNNEIIMADHVVVAVGADPNTQIAKDSGLEIDENHGGFLVNAEMEARKNLWIAGDAACFYDIKLGRRRVEHHDHAVVSGRLAGENMTGAGRPYLHQSMFWSDLGPEIGYEAIGIVDSSLPTVGVFAKATEADTPKSVVDSTGESIRSETEQQLVDKNKSLENEVPRAPESNDNYGKGVIFYLRENTIVGIILWNVFSKMPIARKIISESKTYDDLTEVAKLFELHSVE
;
A
#
# COMPACT_ATOMS: atom_id res chain seq x y z
N MET A 1 -15.95 -10.51 -54.66
CA MET A 1 -17.38 -10.56 -55.06
C MET A 1 -18.17 -10.51 -53.76
N LEU A 2 -18.96 -9.48 -53.40
CA LEU A 2 -20.04 -8.72 -54.06
C LEU A 2 -21.45 -9.34 -53.87
N GLY A 3 -22.42 -8.48 -53.50
CA GLY A 3 -23.85 -8.81 -53.24
C GLY A 3 -24.13 -9.22 -51.79
N HIS A 4 -24.85 -8.49 -50.92
CA HIS A 4 -25.52 -7.17 -50.98
C HIS A 4 -26.96 -7.09 -51.56
N GLN A 5 -27.81 -6.27 -50.90
CA GLN A 5 -29.25 -5.98 -51.10
C GLN A 5 -30.25 -7.10 -50.68
N LYS A 6 -31.41 -6.89 -50.01
CA LYS A 6 -32.38 -5.79 -49.69
C LYS A 6 -33.68 -5.76 -50.53
N PHE A 7 -34.80 -6.16 -49.90
CA PHE A 7 -36.18 -5.66 -50.07
C PHE A 7 -36.87 -5.68 -48.67
N ILE A 8 -37.80 -4.84 -48.18
CA ILE A 8 -38.51 -3.59 -48.58
C ILE A 8 -40.05 -3.73 -48.74
N LYS A 9 -40.78 -3.32 -47.68
CA LYS A 9 -42.24 -2.95 -47.62
C LYS A 9 -43.26 -4.09 -47.83
N ARG A 10 -44.54 -4.03 -47.40
CA ARG A 10 -45.47 -2.97 -46.87
C ARG A 10 -46.36 -3.64 -45.76
N SER A 11 -46.80 -3.00 -44.67
CA SER A 11 -48.06 -2.22 -44.46
C SER A 11 -49.37 -3.04 -44.62
N ILE A 12 -50.49 -2.80 -43.91
CA ILE A 12 -51.02 -1.58 -43.24
C ILE A 12 -52.10 -1.93 -42.17
N GLU A 13 -52.28 -1.08 -41.13
CA GLU A 13 -53.48 -0.62 -40.33
C GLU A 13 -54.74 -1.57 -40.10
N THR A 14 -55.78 -1.31 -39.27
CA THR A 14 -56.29 -0.09 -38.56
C THR A 14 -57.19 -0.45 -37.32
N PHE A 15 -57.41 0.58 -36.47
CA PHE A 15 -58.45 0.84 -35.43
C PHE A 15 -58.07 0.55 -33.95
N VAL A 16 -58.12 1.47 -32.97
CA VAL A 16 -58.76 2.81 -32.77
C VAL A 16 -60.24 2.82 -32.37
N THR A 17 -60.52 2.98 -31.07
CA THR A 17 -61.54 3.94 -30.56
C THR A 17 -61.19 4.38 -29.13
N SER A 18 -61.69 5.53 -28.70
CA SER A 18 -61.44 6.17 -27.39
C SER A 18 -62.76 6.59 -26.72
N VAL A 19 -62.77 6.90 -25.41
CA VAL A 19 -63.62 7.96 -24.82
C VAL A 19 -63.12 8.37 -23.42
N TYR A 20 -63.49 9.59 -23.01
CA TYR A 20 -63.06 10.30 -21.78
C TYR A 20 -63.84 9.93 -20.51
N CYS A 21 -63.26 10.24 -19.34
CA CYS A 21 -63.94 11.05 -18.31
C CYS A 21 -62.93 11.90 -17.50
N TYR A 22 -63.39 12.76 -16.58
CA TYR A 22 -62.66 13.94 -16.08
C TYR A 22 -62.96 14.26 -14.59
N ARG A 23 -62.18 15.19 -14.00
CA ARG A 23 -62.29 15.85 -12.66
C ARG A 23 -61.60 15.16 -11.45
N SER A 24 -61.18 15.88 -10.40
CA SER A 24 -60.58 17.24 -10.29
C SER A 24 -60.16 17.59 -8.84
N TYR A 25 -59.15 18.45 -8.67
CA TYR A 25 -58.75 19.14 -7.43
C TYR A 25 -58.25 18.26 -6.25
N SER A 26 -57.45 18.76 -5.29
CA SER A 26 -57.18 20.17 -4.92
C SER A 26 -55.70 20.56 -4.82
N THR A 27 -55.48 21.87 -4.80
CA THR A 27 -54.21 22.54 -4.50
C THR A 27 -54.38 23.46 -3.30
N PHE A 28 -53.39 23.53 -2.40
CA PHE A 28 -53.28 24.62 -1.42
C PHE A 28 -51.90 25.28 -1.50
N ASN A 29 -51.80 26.56 -1.12
CA ASN A 29 -50.87 27.49 -1.76
C ASN A 29 -50.35 28.60 -0.83
N ARG A 30 -49.02 28.83 -0.83
CA ARG A 30 -48.31 29.99 -0.20
C ARG A 30 -48.45 30.08 1.34
N THR A 31 -47.71 30.91 2.09
CA THR A 31 -46.69 31.97 1.81
C THR A 31 -45.63 31.92 2.97
N GLN A 32 -44.48 32.60 3.03
CA GLN A 32 -43.89 33.75 2.31
C GLN A 32 -42.40 33.50 1.94
N ARG A 33 -41.67 34.58 1.59
CA ARG A 33 -40.19 34.74 1.63
C ARG A 33 -39.87 36.08 2.28
N SER A 34 -38.83 36.18 3.11
CA SER A 34 -37.93 37.36 3.29
C SER A 34 -37.04 37.19 4.53
N ARG A 35 -35.85 37.80 4.67
CA ARG A 35 -34.83 38.32 3.71
C ARG A 35 -33.52 38.50 4.52
N TYR A 36 -32.37 38.51 3.82
CA TYR A 36 -31.03 38.99 4.23
C TYR A 36 -30.79 39.54 5.65
N LEU A 37 -29.69 39.09 6.28
CA LEU A 37 -28.52 39.97 6.50
C LEU A 37 -27.23 39.16 6.77
N LEU A 38 -26.08 39.78 6.51
CA LEU A 38 -24.73 39.28 6.77
C LEU A 38 -24.07 40.17 7.82
N HIS A 39 -23.43 39.60 8.85
CA HIS A 39 -22.08 40.02 9.30
C HIS A 39 -21.45 39.04 10.31
N SER A 40 -20.13 39.11 10.43
CA SER A 40 -19.26 38.48 11.44
C SER A 40 -19.32 39.25 12.78
N THR A 41 -18.74 38.83 13.92
CA THR A 41 -17.49 38.08 14.19
C THR A 41 -17.49 37.31 15.54
N ASN A 42 -16.56 36.35 15.63
CA ASN A 42 -15.75 35.98 16.81
C ASN A 42 -16.27 35.13 18.00
N THR A 43 -15.49 34.06 18.24
CA THR A 43 -15.05 33.50 19.52
C THR A 43 -16.05 33.03 20.58
N ALA A 44 -16.20 31.70 20.67
CA ALA A 44 -16.41 30.98 21.93
C ALA A 44 -15.66 29.63 21.90
N LYS A 45 -14.93 29.28 22.97
CA LYS A 45 -14.23 28.00 23.10
C LYS A 45 -15.20 26.91 23.56
N LEU A 46 -15.45 25.89 22.73
CA LEU A 46 -16.23 24.72 23.15
C LEU A 46 -15.36 23.75 23.96
N ARG A 47 -15.78 23.45 25.19
CA ARG A 47 -15.26 22.33 25.99
C ARG A 47 -16.09 21.07 25.69
N PRO A 48 -15.51 19.86 25.74
CA PRO A 48 -16.26 18.62 25.52
C PRO A 48 -17.31 18.39 26.61
N VAL A 49 -18.47 17.86 26.21
CA VAL A 49 -19.59 17.56 27.13
C VAL A 49 -19.37 16.22 27.82
N VAL A 50 -19.34 16.24 29.16
CA VAL A 50 -19.30 15.02 29.98
C VAL A 50 -20.66 14.30 29.88
N ARG A 51 -20.64 13.03 29.47
CA ARG A 51 -21.85 12.20 29.36
C ARG A 51 -22.18 11.58 30.72
N PHE A 52 -23.34 11.90 31.28
CA PHE A 52 -23.82 11.30 32.52
C PHE A 52 -24.03 9.78 32.36
N GLN A 53 -23.50 8.99 33.31
CA GLN A 53 -23.93 7.61 33.52
C GLN A 53 -25.17 7.59 34.42
N SER A 54 -26.08 6.65 34.16
CA SER A 54 -27.28 6.42 34.98
C SER A 54 -27.05 5.21 35.89
N ASN A 55 -27.31 5.38 37.19
CA ASN A 55 -27.19 4.29 38.15
C ASN A 55 -28.32 3.26 37.98
N LYS A 56 -27.97 1.97 38.06
CA LYS A 56 -28.87 0.96 38.62
C LYS A 56 -28.21 0.30 39.83
N THR A 57 -29.03 0.02 40.84
CA THR A 57 -28.62 -0.33 42.19
C THR A 57 -28.43 -1.83 42.37
N GLY A 58 -27.43 -2.21 43.17
CA GLY A 58 -27.14 -3.59 43.55
C GLY A 58 -26.34 -3.65 44.85
N GLN A 59 -27.00 -3.37 45.98
CA GLN A 59 -26.33 -3.44 47.28
C GLN A 59 -26.05 -4.90 47.69
N LYS A 60 -24.82 -5.16 48.13
CA LYS A 60 -24.55 -5.87 49.40
C LYS A 60 -23.36 -5.20 50.09
N LYS A 61 -23.45 -5.06 51.42
CA LYS A 61 -22.44 -4.37 52.24
C LYS A 61 -21.34 -5.34 52.66
N ASN A 62 -20.13 -4.83 52.86
CA ASN A 62 -19.46 -4.89 54.16
C ASN A 62 -18.43 -3.75 54.29
N ILE A 63 -18.08 -3.42 55.53
CA ILE A 63 -17.28 -2.25 55.93
C ILE A 63 -15.89 -2.75 56.40
N PRO A 64 -14.80 -1.95 56.24
CA PRO A 64 -13.48 -2.52 55.98
C PRO A 64 -12.60 -2.69 57.22
N LEU A 65 -11.46 -3.33 57.03
CA LEU A 65 -10.27 -3.13 57.86
C LEU A 65 -9.10 -2.66 56.98
N ILE A 66 -8.34 -1.68 57.46
CA ILE A 66 -7.14 -1.16 56.79
C ILE A 66 -5.91 -1.66 57.56
N ILE A 67 -4.97 -2.26 56.84
CA ILE A 67 -3.50 -2.27 57.03
C ILE A 67 -2.92 -2.69 55.67
N GLY A 68 -1.76 -2.14 55.27
CA GLY A 68 -1.27 -2.22 53.88
C GLY A 68 0.07 -2.95 53.70
N ILE A 69 0.79 -2.52 52.64
CA ILE A 69 2.15 -2.91 52.20
C ILE A 69 2.21 -4.06 51.17
N ALA A 70 2.56 -3.65 49.93
CA ALA A 70 3.30 -4.33 48.84
C ALA A 70 3.09 -5.82 48.49
N GLY A 71 2.86 -6.11 47.20
CA GLY A 71 3.10 -7.45 46.63
C GLY A 71 2.56 -7.73 45.22
N THR A 72 3.47 -7.99 44.28
CA THR A 72 3.32 -8.90 43.10
C THR A 72 2.00 -8.90 42.28
N GLY A 73 1.98 -8.10 41.20
CA GLY A 73 1.05 -8.28 40.08
C GLY A 73 1.69 -9.00 38.88
N GLY A 74 2.08 -10.28 39.04
CA GLY A 74 2.90 -11.00 38.02
C GLY A 74 2.44 -12.40 37.61
N ALA A 75 1.36 -12.94 38.19
CA ALA A 75 1.01 -14.36 38.03
C ALA A 75 0.26 -14.72 36.73
N ALA A 76 -0.52 -13.80 36.15
CA ALA A 76 -1.44 -14.12 35.06
C ALA A 76 -0.74 -14.38 33.70
N VAL A 77 0.30 -13.60 33.37
CA VAL A 77 1.01 -13.71 32.08
C VAL A 77 1.88 -14.97 32.02
N TYR A 78 2.39 -15.43 33.16
CA TYR A 78 3.31 -16.58 33.22
C TYR A 78 2.61 -17.92 32.90
N ALA A 79 1.32 -18.06 33.24
CA ALA A 79 0.57 -19.30 33.06
C ALA A 79 0.46 -19.73 31.58
N TYR A 80 0.30 -18.78 30.66
CA TYR A 80 0.25 -19.05 29.21
C TYR A 80 1.63 -19.47 28.65
N PHE A 81 2.72 -18.98 29.23
CA PHE A 81 4.07 -19.16 28.73
C PHE A 81 4.75 -20.48 29.17
N VAL A 82 4.22 -21.16 30.19
CA VAL A 82 4.81 -22.37 30.78
C VAL A 82 4.38 -23.66 30.08
N PHE A 83 3.14 -23.75 29.60
CA PHE A 83 2.60 -25.02 29.08
C PHE A 83 3.08 -25.43 27.67
N ASN A 84 3.67 -24.52 26.89
CA ASN A 84 4.12 -24.77 25.52
C ASN A 84 5.65 -24.77 25.36
N LYS A 85 6.36 -25.57 26.17
CA LYS A 85 7.79 -25.87 25.95
C LYS A 85 8.08 -27.37 25.87
N ARG A 86 8.40 -27.86 24.67
CA ARG A 86 9.21 -29.07 24.51
C ARG A 86 10.67 -28.76 24.90
N PRO A 87 11.43 -29.71 25.46
CA PRO A 87 12.84 -29.49 25.79
C PRO A 87 13.70 -29.39 24.52
N PRO A 88 14.84 -28.66 24.55
CA PRO A 88 15.73 -28.55 23.41
C PRO A 88 16.50 -29.85 23.18
N SER A 89 16.34 -30.45 22.00
CA SER A 89 17.14 -31.58 21.54
C SER A 89 18.47 -31.09 20.96
N SER A 90 19.58 -31.56 21.52
CA SER A 90 20.92 -31.22 21.03
C SER A 90 21.27 -32.04 19.78
N GLY A 91 21.00 -31.47 18.61
CA GLY A 91 21.34 -32.05 17.31
C GLY A 91 21.08 -31.07 16.18
N LEU A 92 21.61 -31.35 14.99
CA LEU A 92 21.26 -30.64 13.76
C LEU A 92 19.88 -31.11 13.29
N SER A 93 18.82 -30.61 13.91
CA SER A 93 17.45 -30.80 13.41
C SER A 93 17.24 -29.96 12.15
N GLU A 94 16.46 -30.50 11.23
CA GLU A 94 16.03 -29.81 10.01
C GLU A 94 15.18 -28.58 10.36
N VAL A 95 14.94 -27.72 9.36
CA VAL A 95 14.00 -26.60 9.54
C VAL A 95 12.60 -27.21 9.72
N ASP A 96 11.95 -26.97 10.86
CA ASP A 96 10.61 -27.50 11.13
C ASP A 96 9.63 -27.13 10.01
N ASP A 97 9.21 -28.13 9.20
CA ASP A 97 8.25 -27.96 8.08
C ASP A 97 6.82 -27.57 8.57
N ASP A 98 6.61 -27.39 9.87
CA ASP A 98 5.34 -26.92 10.47
C ASP A 98 5.01 -25.45 10.10
N ASP A 99 6.03 -24.63 9.81
CA ASP A 99 5.87 -23.21 9.42
C ASP A 99 5.23 -23.01 8.03
N ASP A 100 5.35 -23.98 7.11
CA ASP A 100 4.83 -23.87 5.73
C ASP A 100 3.40 -24.47 5.58
N LYS A 101 2.72 -24.83 6.68
CA LYS A 101 1.30 -25.27 6.65
C LYS A 101 0.36 -24.10 6.29
N PRO A 102 -0.58 -24.28 5.34
CA PRO A 102 -1.51 -23.22 4.98
C PRO A 102 -2.46 -22.89 6.15
N PHE A 103 -2.60 -21.60 6.46
CA PHE A 103 -3.56 -21.12 7.46
C PHE A 103 -5.00 -21.51 7.07
N VAL A 104 -5.70 -22.18 7.99
CA VAL A 104 -7.10 -22.56 7.82
C VAL A 104 -7.98 -21.56 8.56
N TYR A 105 -9.00 -21.03 7.88
CA TYR A 105 -10.01 -20.19 8.52
C TYR A 105 -11.02 -21.07 9.26
N GLU A 106 -10.97 -21.04 10.59
CA GLU A 106 -11.54 -22.07 11.49
C GLU A 106 -13.06 -22.28 11.33
N ASN A 107 -13.82 -21.24 10.96
CA ASN A 107 -15.29 -21.27 10.84
C ASN A 107 -15.77 -21.14 9.37
N LEU A 108 -14.94 -21.50 8.38
CA LEU A 108 -15.23 -21.20 6.97
C LEU A 108 -16.55 -21.79 6.47
N LYS A 109 -16.93 -23.00 6.92
CA LYS A 109 -18.15 -23.67 6.47
C LYS A 109 -19.39 -23.02 7.09
N GLU A 110 -19.33 -22.75 8.39
CA GLU A 110 -20.38 -22.16 9.19
C GLU A 110 -20.67 -20.72 8.72
N ASP A 111 -19.63 -19.92 8.47
CA ASP A 111 -19.77 -18.55 7.98
C ASP A 111 -20.30 -18.50 6.53
N LEU A 112 -19.97 -19.49 5.69
CA LEU A 112 -20.56 -19.62 4.35
C LEU A 112 -22.03 -20.04 4.38
N GLU A 113 -22.42 -20.95 5.29
CA GLU A 113 -23.83 -21.28 5.53
C GLU A 113 -24.61 -20.06 6.04
N LEU A 114 -24.03 -19.26 6.94
CA LEU A 114 -24.64 -18.02 7.43
C LEU A 114 -24.81 -16.97 6.32
N LEU A 115 -23.80 -16.76 5.48
CA LEU A 115 -23.87 -15.83 4.34
C LEU A 115 -24.91 -16.28 3.30
N ASN A 116 -24.96 -17.57 2.97
CA ASN A 116 -25.96 -18.11 2.03
C ASN A 116 -27.39 -17.97 2.58
N ASN A 117 -27.61 -18.14 3.88
CA ASN A 117 -28.92 -17.93 4.51
C ASN A 117 -29.30 -16.44 4.65
N PHE A 118 -28.31 -15.53 4.76
CA PHE A 118 -28.55 -14.08 4.80
C PHE A 118 -28.87 -13.50 3.42
N GLY A 119 -28.29 -14.06 2.35
CA GLY A 119 -28.41 -13.56 1.00
C GLY A 119 -27.27 -12.59 0.62
N PRO A 120 -27.49 -11.64 -0.31
CA PRO A 120 -26.45 -10.71 -0.74
C PRO A 120 -25.87 -9.87 0.41
N ILE A 121 -24.54 -9.89 0.57
CA ILE A 121 -23.87 -8.97 1.49
C ILE A 121 -23.85 -7.55 0.87
N PRO A 122 -24.23 -6.48 1.59
CA PRO A 122 -24.33 -5.14 0.99
C PRO A 122 -23.02 -4.61 0.40
N TYR A 123 -21.88 -4.91 1.03
CA TYR A 123 -20.56 -4.51 0.54
C TYR A 123 -19.55 -5.66 0.70
N LEU A 124 -18.93 -6.08 -0.41
CA LEU A 124 -17.95 -7.16 -0.46
C LEU A 124 -16.61 -6.67 -1.02
N LEU A 125 -15.53 -6.79 -0.25
CA LEU A 125 -14.20 -6.32 -0.62
C LEU A 125 -13.24 -7.50 -0.80
N ILE A 126 -12.72 -7.68 -2.02
CA ILE A 126 -11.82 -8.78 -2.39
C ILE A 126 -10.38 -8.31 -2.25
N GLY A 127 -9.61 -9.01 -1.43
CA GLY A 127 -8.32 -8.55 -0.90
C GLY A 127 -8.52 -7.83 0.44
N ALA A 128 -7.57 -7.99 1.36
CA ALA A 128 -7.60 -7.41 2.71
C ALA A 128 -6.52 -6.31 2.91
N GLY A 129 -6.08 -5.66 1.83
CA GLY A 129 -5.03 -4.62 1.86
C GLY A 129 -5.53 -3.20 2.12
N SER A 130 -4.61 -2.23 2.04
CA SER A 130 -4.83 -0.78 2.25
C SER A 130 -6.05 -0.21 1.51
N ALA A 131 -6.29 -0.64 0.27
CA ALA A 131 -7.43 -0.19 -0.53
C ALA A 131 -8.78 -0.69 0.02
N SER A 132 -8.89 -1.97 0.41
CA SER A 132 -10.09 -2.50 1.05
C SER A 132 -10.32 -1.85 2.42
N PHE A 133 -9.27 -1.69 3.21
CA PHE A 133 -9.38 -1.06 4.53
C PHE A 133 -9.91 0.38 4.45
N THR A 134 -9.40 1.17 3.51
CA THR A 134 -9.85 2.56 3.31
C THR A 134 -11.21 2.66 2.63
N ALA A 135 -11.57 1.73 1.72
CA ALA A 135 -12.91 1.61 1.17
C ALA A 135 -13.94 1.30 2.27
N PHE A 136 -13.65 0.33 3.14
CA PHE A 136 -14.47 0.01 4.31
C PHE A 136 -14.70 1.23 5.20
N ARG A 137 -13.64 1.97 5.57
CA ARG A 137 -13.76 3.18 6.41
C ARG A 137 -14.57 4.27 5.73
N ALA A 138 -14.43 4.44 4.42
CA ALA A 138 -15.26 5.36 3.64
C ALA A 138 -16.74 4.95 3.64
N ILE A 139 -17.04 3.67 3.38
CA ILE A 139 -18.40 3.11 3.41
C ILE A 139 -19.04 3.36 4.78
N ARG A 140 -18.40 2.98 5.89
CA ARG A 140 -18.91 3.20 7.26
C ARG A 140 -19.10 4.67 7.63
N THR A 141 -18.33 5.58 7.02
CA THR A 141 -18.44 7.03 7.26
C THR A 141 -19.67 7.63 6.57
N LYS A 142 -20.19 7.01 5.51
CA LYS A 142 -21.39 7.45 4.79
C LYS A 142 -22.63 6.63 5.15
N ASP A 143 -22.46 5.35 5.44
CA ASP A 143 -23.47 4.39 5.91
C ASP A 143 -23.02 3.77 7.25
N PRO A 144 -23.37 4.39 8.39
CA PRO A 144 -23.05 3.87 9.73
C PRO A 144 -23.76 2.54 10.09
N THR A 145 -24.58 2.00 9.19
CA THR A 145 -25.27 0.71 9.32
C THR A 145 -24.70 -0.38 8.39
N ALA A 146 -23.78 -0.02 7.48
CA ALA A 146 -23.21 -0.93 6.48
C ALA A 146 -22.64 -2.21 7.10
N LYS A 147 -22.98 -3.35 6.49
CA LYS A 147 -22.32 -4.64 6.71
C LYS A 147 -21.29 -4.85 5.62
N VAL A 148 -20.01 -4.92 5.98
CA VAL A 148 -18.89 -5.05 5.05
C VAL A 148 -18.14 -6.34 5.30
N LEU A 149 -18.04 -7.21 4.29
CA LEU A 149 -17.19 -8.40 4.34
C LEU A 149 -15.91 -8.15 3.53
N MET A 150 -14.76 -8.36 4.15
CA MET A 150 -13.48 -8.50 3.44
C MET A 150 -13.13 -9.98 3.27
N ILE A 151 -12.58 -10.37 2.12
CA ILE A 151 -12.05 -11.71 1.88
C ILE A 151 -10.59 -11.59 1.43
N GLY A 152 -9.65 -12.22 2.14
CA GLY A 152 -8.21 -12.13 1.85
C GLY A 152 -7.53 -13.50 1.86
N GLU A 153 -6.64 -13.73 0.88
CA GLU A 153 -5.87 -14.98 0.77
C GLU A 153 -4.75 -15.11 1.82
N GLU A 154 -4.33 -14.01 2.44
CA GLU A 154 -3.36 -14.02 3.55
C GLU A 154 -3.99 -14.40 4.89
N ALA A 155 -3.19 -14.99 5.78
CA ALA A 155 -3.58 -15.38 7.15
C ALA A 155 -3.86 -14.20 8.11
N PHE A 156 -3.58 -12.97 7.69
CA PHE A 156 -3.50 -11.78 8.54
C PHE A 156 -4.68 -10.82 8.37
N LEU A 157 -4.96 -10.02 9.41
CA LEU A 157 -5.88 -8.88 9.35
C LEU A 157 -5.26 -7.73 8.54
N PRO A 158 -6.06 -6.75 8.05
CA PRO A 158 -5.55 -5.65 7.23
C PRO A 158 -4.37 -4.89 7.86
N TYR A 159 -3.27 -4.79 7.10
CA TYR A 159 -1.99 -4.24 7.55
C TYR A 159 -1.32 -3.37 6.48
N MET A 160 -0.42 -2.48 6.92
CA MET A 160 0.37 -1.62 6.03
C MET A 160 1.67 -2.33 5.61
N ARG A 161 1.98 -2.37 4.31
CA ARG A 161 3.21 -3.00 3.80
C ARG A 161 4.51 -2.20 3.94
N PRO A 162 4.56 -0.84 3.90
CA PRO A 162 5.82 -0.10 3.87
C PRO A 162 6.86 -0.42 4.97
N PRO A 163 6.49 -0.72 6.23
CA PRO A 163 7.46 -1.04 7.28
C PRO A 163 8.17 -2.39 7.12
N LEU A 164 7.61 -3.33 6.35
CA LEU A 164 8.18 -4.68 6.14
C LEU A 164 9.58 -4.65 5.52
N SER A 165 9.94 -3.58 4.80
CA SER A 165 11.27 -3.37 4.21
C SER A 165 12.07 -2.24 4.89
N LYS A 166 11.48 -1.57 5.89
CA LYS A 166 12.01 -0.35 6.53
C LYS A 166 12.18 -0.55 8.04
N GLU A 167 11.38 0.11 8.87
CA GLU A 167 11.57 0.21 10.32
C GLU A 167 11.73 -1.15 11.02
N MET A 168 11.04 -2.19 10.54
CA MET A 168 11.10 -3.53 11.11
C MET A 168 12.48 -4.20 11.01
N TRP A 169 13.37 -3.71 10.14
CA TRP A 169 14.78 -4.16 10.06
C TRP A 169 15.74 -3.34 10.93
N PHE A 170 15.30 -2.17 11.40
CA PHE A 170 16.08 -1.25 12.22
C PHE A 170 15.72 -1.33 13.71
N ASP A 171 14.57 -1.92 14.04
CA ASP A 171 14.19 -2.23 15.42
C ASP A 171 15.16 -3.26 16.04
N ASN A 172 15.51 -3.05 17.31
CA ASN A 172 16.41 -3.90 18.07
C ASN A 172 15.66 -4.95 18.91
N LYS A 173 14.32 -4.88 18.97
CA LYS A 173 13.46 -5.85 19.64
C LYS A 173 13.60 -7.22 18.97
N SER A 174 13.96 -8.24 19.75
CA SER A 174 14.15 -9.59 19.24
C SER A 174 12.86 -10.27 18.77
N ASP A 175 11.71 -9.76 19.22
CA ASP A 175 10.35 -10.26 18.99
C ASP A 175 9.53 -9.44 17.97
N VAL A 176 10.14 -8.48 17.25
CA VAL A 176 9.46 -7.60 16.26
C VAL A 176 8.68 -8.38 15.18
N ALA A 177 9.14 -9.58 14.81
CA ALA A 177 8.48 -10.44 13.84
C ALA A 177 7.33 -11.28 14.41
N GLN A 178 7.25 -11.41 15.73
CA GLN A 178 6.18 -12.09 16.45
C GLN A 178 5.10 -11.10 16.88
N THR A 179 5.49 -9.90 17.32
CA THR A 179 4.57 -8.83 17.77
C THR A 179 4.02 -7.97 16.63
N LEU A 180 4.71 -7.96 15.47
CA LEU A 180 4.39 -7.12 14.31
C LEU A 180 4.15 -5.64 14.70
N THR A 181 4.93 -5.18 15.68
CA THR A 181 4.87 -3.85 16.28
C THR A 181 6.28 -3.29 16.28
N PHE A 182 6.45 -2.14 15.63
CA PHE A 182 7.76 -1.61 15.24
C PHE A 182 7.98 -0.20 15.78
N THR A 183 9.24 0.12 16.06
CA THR A 183 9.66 1.46 16.48
C THR A 183 9.83 2.36 15.26
N GLN A 184 9.03 3.43 15.16
CA GLN A 184 9.22 4.47 14.13
C GLN A 184 10.55 5.22 14.32
N TRP A 185 11.01 5.97 13.30
CA TRP A 185 12.27 6.73 13.36
C TRP A 185 12.37 7.71 14.57
N ASN A 186 11.24 8.13 15.14
CA ASN A 186 11.13 8.99 16.33
C ASN A 186 11.09 8.23 17.68
N GLY A 187 11.32 6.93 17.69
CA GLY A 187 11.28 6.10 18.91
C GLY A 187 9.89 5.68 19.38
N LYS A 188 8.81 5.97 18.65
CA LYS A 188 7.43 5.58 19.03
C LYS A 188 7.03 4.25 18.39
N ASP A 189 6.53 3.34 19.21
CA ASP A 189 5.94 2.07 18.77
C ASP A 189 4.66 2.26 17.96
N ARG A 190 4.49 1.43 16.92
CA ARG A 190 3.30 1.36 16.08
C ARG A 190 3.02 -0.09 15.68
N SER A 191 1.76 -0.49 15.63
CA SER A 191 1.39 -1.78 15.02
C SER A 191 1.46 -1.70 13.49
N LEU A 192 1.81 -2.82 12.85
CA LEU A 192 1.69 -3.01 11.40
C LEU A 192 0.22 -3.10 10.95
N PHE A 193 -0.67 -3.56 11.83
CA PHE A 193 -2.11 -3.65 11.57
C PHE A 193 -2.78 -2.28 11.61
N TYR A 194 -3.80 -2.07 10.78
CA TYR A 194 -4.52 -0.79 10.73
C TYR A 194 -5.50 -0.57 11.91
N GLU A 195 -5.98 -1.63 12.56
CA GLU A 195 -6.86 -1.60 13.74
C GLU A 195 -6.58 -2.83 14.63
N SER A 196 -7.01 -2.81 15.90
CA SER A 196 -6.98 -3.98 16.80
C SER A 196 -7.81 -5.15 16.24
N PRO A 197 -7.48 -6.43 16.52
CA PRO A 197 -8.36 -7.57 16.24
C PRO A 197 -9.81 -7.38 16.73
N ASP A 198 -10.00 -6.80 17.92
CA ASP A 198 -11.32 -6.55 18.54
C ASP A 198 -12.20 -5.56 17.77
N TYR A 199 -11.66 -4.87 16.75
CA TYR A 199 -12.39 -3.99 15.87
C TYR A 199 -13.24 -4.77 14.83
N TYR A 200 -12.86 -6.01 14.54
CA TYR A 200 -13.48 -6.85 13.51
C TYR A 200 -14.44 -7.86 14.15
N PHE A 201 -15.67 -7.89 13.66
CA PHE A 201 -16.67 -8.87 14.07
C PHE A 201 -16.42 -10.23 13.43
N SER A 202 -16.90 -11.32 14.04
CA SER A 202 -17.17 -12.56 13.31
C SER A 202 -18.25 -12.32 12.22
N VAL A 203 -18.34 -13.19 11.22
CA VAL A 203 -19.39 -13.06 10.19
C VAL A 203 -20.78 -13.14 10.84
N LYS A 204 -20.99 -14.05 11.78
CA LYS A 204 -22.24 -14.13 12.55
C LYS A 204 -22.62 -12.80 13.21
N GLU A 205 -21.72 -12.20 13.99
CA GLU A 205 -21.97 -10.93 14.67
C GLU A 205 -22.20 -9.78 13.68
N LEU A 206 -21.46 -9.74 12.56
CA LEU A 206 -21.65 -8.77 11.50
C LEU A 206 -23.09 -8.81 10.95
N LEU A 207 -23.61 -10.02 10.71
CA LEU A 207 -24.95 -10.25 10.17
C LEU A 207 -26.04 -9.91 11.20
N GLU A 208 -25.86 -10.30 12.47
CA GLU A 208 -26.81 -10.03 13.56
C GLU A 208 -26.81 -8.56 14.03
N ASN A 209 -25.68 -7.85 13.94
CA ASN A 209 -25.53 -6.48 14.46
C ASN A 209 -26.32 -5.45 13.63
N LYS A 210 -27.31 -4.82 14.27
CA LYS A 210 -28.16 -3.77 13.67
C LYS A 210 -27.39 -2.51 13.25
N ASN A 211 -26.25 -2.23 13.89
CA ASN A 211 -25.37 -1.11 13.53
C ASN A 211 -24.34 -1.50 12.46
N GLY A 212 -24.36 -2.74 11.93
CA GLY A 212 -23.39 -3.25 10.98
C GLY A 212 -21.96 -3.29 11.55
N GLY A 213 -20.97 -3.27 10.66
CA GLY A 213 -19.56 -3.38 11.02
C GLY A 213 -18.70 -3.90 9.86
N VAL A 214 -17.60 -4.55 10.20
CA VAL A 214 -16.76 -5.31 9.27
C VAL A 214 -16.41 -6.69 9.83
N SER A 215 -16.31 -7.68 8.94
CA SER A 215 -15.65 -8.96 9.20
C SER A 215 -14.60 -9.24 8.13
N VAL A 216 -13.61 -10.09 8.46
CA VAL A 216 -12.49 -10.45 7.57
C VAL A 216 -12.36 -11.96 7.49
N MET A 217 -12.74 -12.54 6.34
CA MET A 217 -12.52 -13.94 6.00
C MET A 217 -11.08 -14.10 5.48
N ARG A 218 -10.19 -14.56 6.36
CA ARG A 218 -8.73 -14.71 6.11
C ARG A 218 -8.42 -16.06 5.45
N GLY A 219 -7.20 -16.24 4.92
CA GLY A 219 -6.77 -17.50 4.29
C GLY A 219 -7.59 -17.97 3.08
N THR A 220 -8.45 -17.10 2.54
CA THR A 220 -9.53 -17.49 1.63
C THR A 220 -9.38 -16.75 0.32
N LYS A 221 -9.17 -17.49 -0.77
CA LYS A 221 -8.97 -16.91 -2.11
C LYS A 221 -10.28 -16.90 -2.91
N VAL A 222 -10.62 -15.73 -3.44
CA VAL A 222 -11.62 -15.56 -4.51
C VAL A 222 -10.94 -15.90 -5.84
N VAL A 223 -11.55 -16.78 -6.63
CA VAL A 223 -11.03 -17.22 -7.94
C VAL A 223 -11.81 -16.65 -9.13
N LYS A 224 -13.05 -16.19 -8.92
CA LYS A 224 -13.88 -15.53 -9.94
C LYS A 224 -14.87 -14.55 -9.31
N VAL A 225 -15.19 -13.49 -10.04
CA VAL A 225 -16.34 -12.60 -9.81
C VAL A 225 -17.31 -12.76 -10.98
N ASP A 226 -18.61 -12.81 -10.72
CA ASP A 226 -19.65 -12.73 -11.74
C ASP A 226 -20.43 -11.41 -11.55
N PRO A 227 -20.16 -10.39 -12.39
CA PRO A 227 -20.83 -9.09 -12.31
C PRO A 227 -22.32 -9.14 -12.71
N VAL A 228 -22.78 -10.22 -13.37
CA VAL A 228 -24.15 -10.38 -13.87
C VAL A 228 -25.04 -11.04 -12.83
N SER A 229 -24.58 -12.13 -12.20
CA SER A 229 -25.29 -12.76 -11.08
C SER A 229 -24.98 -12.14 -9.71
N GLN A 230 -24.04 -11.20 -9.66
CA GLN A 230 -23.54 -10.50 -8.46
C GLN A 230 -23.05 -11.48 -7.39
N LYS A 231 -22.14 -12.38 -7.80
CA LYS A 231 -21.53 -13.41 -6.95
C LYS A 231 -20.01 -13.42 -7.06
N VAL A 232 -19.33 -13.85 -6.02
CA VAL A 232 -17.93 -14.28 -6.07
C VAL A 232 -17.86 -15.79 -5.83
N TYR A 233 -16.85 -16.43 -6.41
CA TYR A 233 -16.56 -17.84 -6.23
C TYR A 233 -15.21 -18.02 -5.55
N LEU A 234 -15.16 -18.91 -4.57
CA LEU A 234 -14.00 -19.20 -3.75
C LEU A 234 -13.23 -20.42 -4.28
N GLN A 235 -11.97 -20.58 -3.84
CA GLN A 235 -11.10 -21.69 -4.26
C GLN A 235 -11.62 -23.10 -3.92
N ASN A 236 -12.58 -23.22 -2.99
CA ASN A 236 -13.27 -24.48 -2.66
C ASN A 236 -14.53 -24.73 -3.49
N GLY A 237 -14.88 -23.84 -4.44
CA GLY A 237 -16.08 -23.93 -5.27
C GLY A 237 -17.32 -23.23 -4.71
N GLU A 238 -17.31 -22.84 -3.44
CA GLU A 238 -18.42 -22.13 -2.80
C GLU A 238 -18.57 -20.70 -3.33
N ALA A 239 -19.77 -20.14 -3.18
CA ALA A 239 -20.10 -18.80 -3.70
C ALA A 239 -20.72 -17.88 -2.64
N ILE A 240 -20.39 -16.59 -2.70
CA ILE A 240 -20.99 -15.54 -1.86
C ILE A 240 -21.65 -14.51 -2.77
N SER A 241 -22.89 -14.14 -2.47
CA SER A 241 -23.64 -13.11 -3.21
C SER A 241 -23.40 -11.73 -2.63
N TYR A 242 -23.42 -10.67 -3.45
CA TYR A 242 -23.18 -9.29 -3.01
C TYR A 242 -24.15 -8.28 -3.66
N GLU A 243 -24.37 -7.13 -3.03
CA GLU A 243 -25.02 -5.99 -3.70
C GLU A 243 -23.99 -5.13 -4.45
N LYS A 244 -22.85 -4.84 -3.81
CA LYS A 244 -21.73 -4.04 -4.35
C LYS A 244 -20.40 -4.67 -3.99
N CYS A 245 -19.46 -4.69 -4.95
CA CYS A 245 -18.16 -5.32 -4.77
C CYS A 245 -16.98 -4.41 -5.14
N LEU A 246 -15.85 -4.59 -4.46
CA LEU A 246 -14.56 -3.99 -4.76
C LEU A 246 -13.51 -5.09 -5.02
N VAL A 247 -12.79 -5.02 -6.15
CA VAL A 247 -11.57 -5.79 -6.37
C VAL A 247 -10.35 -4.97 -5.93
N ALA A 248 -9.66 -5.44 -4.90
CA ALA A 248 -8.45 -4.82 -4.36
C ALA A 248 -7.36 -5.90 -4.13
N THR A 249 -7.22 -6.80 -5.11
CA THR A 249 -6.26 -7.94 -5.11
C THR A 249 -4.79 -7.50 -5.16
N GLY A 250 -4.51 -6.21 -5.39
CA GLY A 250 -3.17 -5.63 -5.41
C GLY A 250 -2.31 -6.19 -6.54
N SER A 251 -1.05 -6.49 -6.23
CA SER A 251 -0.07 -7.09 -7.14
C SER A 251 0.55 -8.38 -6.56
N LYS A 252 1.14 -9.21 -7.42
CA LYS A 252 1.99 -10.37 -7.10
C LYS A 252 3.44 -9.99 -7.41
N PRO A 253 4.44 -10.33 -6.57
CA PRO A 253 5.81 -9.96 -6.86
C PRO A 253 6.36 -10.80 -8.03
N LYS A 254 7.21 -10.20 -8.86
CA LYS A 254 7.89 -10.88 -9.97
C LYS A 254 9.00 -11.76 -9.42
N ASN A 255 9.14 -12.95 -10.00
CA ASN A 255 10.32 -13.79 -9.83
C ASN A 255 11.14 -13.80 -11.13
N LEU A 256 12.34 -14.36 -11.11
CA LEU A 256 13.09 -14.66 -12.33
C LEU A 256 12.94 -16.13 -12.69
N SER A 257 12.82 -16.43 -13.99
CA SER A 257 12.67 -17.79 -14.51
C SER A 257 13.80 -18.74 -14.06
N VAL A 258 14.98 -18.21 -13.76
CA VAL A 258 16.12 -18.98 -13.21
C VAL A 258 15.88 -19.49 -11.77
N PHE A 259 14.99 -18.86 -11.00
CA PHE A 259 14.54 -19.30 -9.68
C PHE A 259 13.19 -20.03 -9.70
N GLU A 260 12.36 -19.79 -10.72
CA GLU A 260 11.11 -20.54 -10.89
C GLU A 260 11.37 -21.98 -11.34
N ASN A 261 12.35 -22.17 -12.24
CA ASN A 261 12.65 -23.45 -12.88
C ASN A 261 13.85 -24.20 -12.27
N CYS A 262 14.43 -23.75 -11.16
CA CYS A 262 15.52 -24.46 -10.48
C CYS A 262 15.01 -25.58 -9.55
N ASP A 263 15.91 -26.44 -9.08
CA ASP A 263 15.59 -27.51 -8.14
C ASP A 263 14.99 -26.98 -6.83
N ASP A 264 14.09 -27.75 -6.20
CA ASP A 264 13.44 -27.33 -4.94
C ASP A 264 14.45 -27.14 -3.79
N ALA A 265 15.61 -27.80 -3.87
CA ALA A 265 16.76 -27.55 -2.99
C ALA A 265 17.24 -26.09 -3.08
N VAL A 266 17.29 -25.50 -4.28
CA VAL A 266 17.60 -24.07 -4.43
C VAL A 266 16.41 -23.21 -3.98
N LYS A 267 15.17 -23.58 -4.35
CA LYS A 267 13.97 -22.81 -3.99
C LYS A 267 13.81 -22.60 -2.48
N LYS A 268 14.19 -23.58 -1.64
CA LYS A 268 14.21 -23.44 -0.17
C LYS A 268 15.10 -22.28 0.33
N HIS A 269 16.11 -21.89 -0.45
CA HIS A 269 17.03 -20.78 -0.19
C HIS A 269 16.68 -19.48 -0.98
N VAL A 270 15.44 -19.33 -1.46
CA VAL A 270 14.95 -18.14 -2.16
C VAL A 270 13.71 -17.54 -1.47
N THR A 271 13.68 -16.22 -1.29
CA THR A 271 12.49 -15.46 -0.86
C THR A 271 12.11 -14.43 -1.91
N VAL A 272 10.86 -14.42 -2.36
CA VAL A 272 10.30 -13.40 -3.26
C VAL A 272 9.44 -12.46 -2.42
N PHE A 273 9.98 -11.30 -2.03
CA PHE A 273 9.54 -10.59 -0.82
C PHE A 273 8.27 -9.72 -1.02
N ARG A 274 7.20 -9.94 -0.23
CA ARG A 274 6.00 -9.06 -0.23
C ARG A 274 5.16 -9.02 1.07
N THR A 275 5.15 -10.08 1.84
CA THR A 275 4.16 -10.34 2.91
C THR A 275 4.79 -10.36 4.32
N ILE A 276 3.94 -10.41 5.35
CA ILE A 276 4.39 -10.67 6.72
C ILE A 276 5.13 -12.02 6.81
N GLN A 277 4.66 -13.06 6.10
CA GLN A 277 5.33 -14.36 6.05
C GLN A 277 6.74 -14.25 5.47
N ASP A 278 6.93 -13.49 4.38
CA ASP A 278 8.24 -13.26 3.76
C ASP A 278 9.18 -12.52 4.72
N PHE A 279 8.66 -11.53 5.45
CA PHE A 279 9.39 -10.82 6.50
C PHE A 279 9.79 -11.78 7.63
N GLN A 280 8.85 -12.53 8.22
CA GLN A 280 9.11 -13.49 9.28
C GLN A 280 10.12 -14.57 8.86
N LYS A 281 10.01 -15.11 7.64
CA LYS A 281 10.93 -16.12 7.08
C LYS A 281 12.33 -15.53 6.88
N LEU A 282 12.46 -14.37 6.23
CA LEU A 282 13.75 -13.71 6.01
C LEU A 282 14.39 -13.20 7.32
N ASP A 283 13.59 -12.77 8.29
CA ASP A 283 14.02 -12.35 9.63
C ASP A 283 14.54 -13.55 10.45
N LYS A 284 13.86 -14.70 10.40
CA LYS A 284 14.31 -15.99 10.97
C LYS A 284 15.63 -16.46 10.35
N ILE A 285 15.76 -16.36 9.03
CA ILE A 285 16.93 -16.80 8.25
C ILE A 285 18.15 -15.87 8.48
N SER A 286 17.99 -14.55 8.33
CA SER A 286 19.06 -13.55 8.42
C SER A 286 19.77 -13.44 9.78
N ARG A 287 19.19 -14.02 10.86
CA ARG A 287 19.89 -14.18 12.15
C ARG A 287 20.86 -15.38 12.17
N ARG A 288 20.76 -16.32 11.23
CA ARG A 288 21.51 -17.59 11.20
C ARG A 288 22.59 -17.64 10.12
N ILE A 289 22.29 -17.12 8.93
CA ILE A 289 23.19 -17.14 7.76
C ILE A 289 24.35 -16.14 7.86
N LYS A 290 25.33 -16.25 6.95
CA LYS A 290 26.50 -15.34 6.84
C LYS A 290 26.56 -14.57 5.52
N SER A 291 25.78 -14.94 4.51
CA SER A 291 25.78 -14.33 3.18
C SER A 291 24.39 -14.34 2.55
N VAL A 292 23.88 -13.16 2.19
CA VAL A 292 22.62 -12.98 1.46
C VAL A 292 22.84 -12.19 0.18
N VAL A 293 22.23 -12.65 -0.91
CA VAL A 293 22.20 -11.93 -2.21
C VAL A 293 20.81 -11.37 -2.44
N ILE A 294 20.72 -10.10 -2.81
CA ILE A 294 19.48 -9.41 -3.18
C ILE A 294 19.53 -9.15 -4.68
N VAL A 295 18.49 -9.59 -5.39
CA VAL A 295 18.39 -9.50 -6.85
C VAL A 295 17.36 -8.42 -7.22
N GLY A 296 17.85 -7.32 -7.79
CA GLY A 296 17.05 -6.16 -8.19
C GLY A 296 17.54 -4.86 -7.55
N GLY A 297 17.78 -3.84 -8.37
CA GLY A 297 18.27 -2.52 -7.96
C GLY A 297 17.19 -1.52 -7.56
N GLY A 298 15.91 -1.88 -7.64
CA GLY A 298 14.79 -0.98 -7.33
C GLY A 298 14.67 -0.63 -5.84
N PHE A 299 13.67 0.22 -5.51
CA PHE A 299 13.45 0.71 -4.14
C PHE A 299 13.36 -0.41 -3.10
N LEU A 300 12.48 -1.40 -3.29
CA LEU A 300 12.32 -2.52 -2.36
C LEU A 300 13.62 -3.32 -2.12
N GLY A 301 14.37 -3.61 -3.19
CA GLY A 301 15.65 -4.31 -3.06
C GLY A 301 16.69 -3.48 -2.30
N SER A 302 16.69 -2.16 -2.51
CA SER A 302 17.62 -1.22 -1.87
C SER A 302 17.28 -0.94 -0.40
N GLU A 303 15.99 -0.89 -0.06
CA GLU A 303 15.49 -0.83 1.31
C GLU A 303 15.89 -2.08 2.10
N LEU A 304 15.61 -3.27 1.54
CA LEU A 304 16.01 -4.55 2.13
C LEU A 304 17.54 -4.69 2.25
N ALA A 305 18.31 -4.17 1.28
CA ALA A 305 19.77 -4.15 1.35
C ALA A 305 20.26 -3.27 2.51
N CYS A 306 19.66 -2.10 2.70
CA CYS A 306 19.99 -1.19 3.81
C CYS A 306 19.64 -1.83 5.18
N GLY A 307 18.44 -2.39 5.32
CA GLY A 307 17.99 -3.06 6.55
C GLY A 307 18.81 -4.31 6.91
N LEU A 308 19.14 -5.15 5.92
CA LEU A 308 19.99 -6.32 6.13
C LEU A 308 21.45 -5.93 6.41
N ALA A 309 21.97 -4.85 5.82
CA ALA A 309 23.32 -4.35 6.13
C ALA A 309 23.40 -3.73 7.53
N LYS A 310 22.37 -3.01 7.97
CA LYS A 310 22.21 -2.54 9.36
C LYS A 310 22.31 -3.69 10.36
N ARG A 311 21.71 -4.84 10.05
CA ARG A 311 21.86 -6.11 10.81
C ARG A 311 23.25 -6.73 10.66
N GLY A 312 23.84 -6.69 9.46
CA GLY A 312 25.21 -7.15 9.19
C GLY A 312 26.27 -6.49 10.07
N LYS A 313 26.10 -5.20 10.39
CA LYS A 313 26.99 -4.44 11.30
C LYS A 313 27.06 -5.02 12.73
N SER A 314 26.10 -5.85 13.17
CA SER A 314 26.15 -6.52 14.48
C SER A 314 26.29 -8.05 14.40
N THR A 315 25.94 -8.70 13.28
CA THR A 315 25.96 -10.17 13.14
C THR A 315 27.07 -10.74 12.25
N GLY A 316 27.76 -9.87 11.48
CA GLY A 316 28.69 -10.27 10.43
C GLY A 316 28.01 -10.83 9.17
N LEU A 317 26.71 -10.59 8.97
CA LEU A 317 26.00 -10.94 7.74
C LEU A 317 26.52 -10.09 6.57
N LYS A 318 27.14 -10.74 5.58
CA LYS A 318 27.49 -10.11 4.30
C LYS A 318 26.24 -9.95 3.44
N VAL A 319 25.97 -8.72 3.02
CA VAL A 319 24.90 -8.39 2.06
C VAL A 319 25.52 -8.05 0.71
N VAL A 320 25.03 -8.72 -0.34
CA VAL A 320 25.33 -8.40 -1.74
C VAL A 320 24.03 -7.97 -2.40
N GLN A 321 24.03 -6.92 -3.21
CA GLN A 321 22.91 -6.56 -4.07
C GLN A 321 23.38 -6.53 -5.52
N LEU A 322 22.70 -7.23 -6.42
CA LEU A 322 23.06 -7.34 -7.84
C LEU A 322 21.88 -7.04 -8.76
N PHE A 323 22.17 -6.43 -9.90
CA PHE A 323 21.16 -5.97 -10.87
C PHE A 323 21.80 -5.58 -12.22
N PRO A 324 21.01 -5.54 -13.32
CA PRO A 324 21.52 -5.21 -14.65
C PRO A 324 21.69 -3.71 -14.91
N GLU A 325 21.11 -2.83 -14.09
CA GLU A 325 21.30 -1.38 -14.21
C GLU A 325 22.72 -0.96 -13.77
N SER A 326 23.17 0.24 -14.20
CA SER A 326 24.46 0.83 -13.81
C SER A 326 24.49 1.41 -12.38
N GLY A 327 23.37 1.33 -11.65
CA GLY A 327 23.22 1.75 -10.27
C GLY A 327 21.82 1.51 -9.72
N ASN A 328 21.67 1.65 -8.39
CA ASN A 328 20.39 1.55 -7.69
C ASN A 328 19.34 2.52 -8.29
N MET A 329 18.11 2.04 -8.43
CA MET A 329 16.99 2.73 -9.08
C MET A 329 17.26 3.24 -10.51
N GLY A 330 18.22 2.67 -11.25
CA GLY A 330 18.64 3.17 -12.59
C GLY A 330 17.59 3.20 -13.71
N LYS A 331 16.39 2.63 -13.52
CA LYS A 331 15.23 2.82 -14.44
C LYS A 331 14.36 4.05 -14.12
N ILE A 332 14.57 4.64 -12.94
CA ILE A 332 13.77 5.73 -12.40
C ILE A 332 14.64 6.97 -12.26
N PHE A 333 15.80 6.85 -11.61
CA PHE A 333 16.75 7.94 -11.37
C PHE A 333 17.66 8.19 -12.58
N PRO A 334 18.05 9.46 -12.87
CA PRO A 334 19.18 9.73 -13.75
C PRO A 334 20.49 9.23 -13.13
N GLU A 335 21.48 9.02 -13.98
CA GLU A 335 22.75 8.35 -13.67
C GLU A 335 23.45 8.91 -12.42
N TYR A 336 23.48 10.23 -12.24
CA TYR A 336 24.10 10.88 -11.08
C TYR A 336 23.50 10.38 -9.75
N LEU A 337 22.17 10.47 -9.59
CA LEU A 337 21.52 10.07 -8.35
C LEU A 337 21.58 8.55 -8.17
N SER A 338 21.44 7.78 -9.25
CA SER A 338 21.59 6.32 -9.23
C SER A 338 22.98 5.89 -8.72
N LYS A 339 24.06 6.52 -9.21
CA LYS A 339 25.44 6.26 -8.76
C LYS A 339 25.70 6.81 -7.36
N TRP A 340 25.12 7.95 -6.98
CA TRP A 340 25.17 8.47 -5.60
C TRP A 340 24.55 7.47 -4.62
N THR A 341 23.33 6.99 -4.89
CA THR A 341 22.64 6.02 -4.05
C THR A 341 23.45 4.72 -3.92
N SER A 342 24.00 4.22 -5.04
CA SER A 342 24.85 3.02 -5.05
C SER A 342 26.08 3.16 -4.12
N LYS A 343 26.81 4.29 -4.22
CA LYS A 343 27.93 4.61 -3.32
C LYS A 343 27.48 4.72 -1.86
N LYS A 344 26.30 5.28 -1.61
CA LYS A 344 25.76 5.42 -0.26
C LYS A 344 25.41 4.06 0.36
N LEU A 345 24.78 3.14 -0.37
CA LEU A 345 24.59 1.76 0.10
C LEU A 345 25.92 1.03 0.36
N GLN A 346 26.94 1.25 -0.48
CA GLN A 346 28.29 0.71 -0.25
C GLN A 346 28.87 1.22 1.09
N SER A 347 28.71 2.51 1.41
CA SER A 347 29.13 3.06 2.71
C SER A 347 28.37 2.48 3.92
N GLU A 348 27.15 1.97 3.70
CA GLU A 348 26.37 1.28 4.74
C GLU A 348 26.73 -0.21 4.89
N GLY A 349 27.60 -0.76 4.03
CA GLY A 349 28.09 -2.14 4.11
C GLY A 349 27.50 -3.11 3.08
N VAL A 350 26.79 -2.63 2.06
CA VAL A 350 26.27 -3.47 0.96
C VAL A 350 27.32 -3.62 -0.14
N GLN A 351 27.66 -4.85 -0.54
CA GLN A 351 28.41 -5.07 -1.79
C GLN A 351 27.45 -4.91 -2.98
N ILE A 352 27.47 -3.75 -3.63
CA ILE A 352 26.74 -3.52 -4.90
C ILE A 352 27.53 -4.12 -6.07
N ILE A 353 26.84 -4.88 -6.93
CA ILE A 353 27.36 -5.41 -8.20
C ILE A 353 26.38 -4.99 -9.31
N PRO A 354 26.64 -3.88 -10.03
CA PRO A 354 25.79 -3.40 -11.11
C PRO A 354 26.09 -4.14 -12.42
N GLU A 355 25.31 -3.85 -13.47
CA GLU A 355 25.54 -4.31 -14.86
C GLU A 355 25.61 -5.84 -15.04
N VAL A 356 25.00 -6.61 -14.12
CA VAL A 356 24.99 -8.09 -14.15
C VAL A 356 23.60 -8.71 -14.18
N THR A 357 23.49 -9.85 -14.87
CA THR A 357 22.34 -10.76 -14.79
C THR A 357 22.78 -12.15 -14.34
N ILE A 358 21.87 -12.92 -13.76
CA ILE A 358 22.13 -14.32 -13.39
C ILE A 358 21.89 -15.18 -14.63
N LYS A 359 22.90 -15.92 -15.09
CA LYS A 359 22.81 -16.89 -16.18
C LYS A 359 22.20 -18.21 -15.71
N SER A 360 22.62 -18.70 -14.56
CA SER A 360 22.17 -19.98 -13.99
C SER A 360 22.36 -20.01 -12.47
N VAL A 361 21.60 -20.89 -11.81
CA VAL A 361 21.76 -21.22 -10.39
C VAL A 361 21.84 -22.72 -10.18
N SER A 362 22.54 -23.16 -9.15
CA SER A 362 22.58 -24.56 -8.72
C SER A 362 22.73 -24.66 -7.20
N ASN A 363 22.30 -25.79 -6.61
CA ASN A 363 22.59 -26.06 -5.21
C ASN A 363 24.06 -26.46 -5.02
N GLU A 364 24.66 -26.04 -3.90
CA GLU A 364 25.99 -26.44 -3.46
C GLU A 364 25.97 -26.67 -1.94
N GLY A 365 25.50 -27.86 -1.54
CA GLY A 365 25.36 -28.25 -0.14
C GLY A 365 24.28 -27.44 0.57
N THR A 366 24.69 -26.41 1.31
CA THR A 366 23.84 -25.50 2.09
C THR A 366 23.78 -24.08 1.50
N LYS A 367 24.24 -23.90 0.26
CA LYS A 367 24.36 -22.61 -0.42
C LYS A 367 23.81 -22.66 -1.83
N VAL A 368 23.32 -21.51 -2.31
CA VAL A 368 23.04 -21.27 -3.73
C VAL A 368 24.33 -20.80 -4.40
N ARG A 369 24.71 -21.48 -5.49
CA ARG A 369 25.71 -21.01 -6.45
C ARG A 369 25.00 -20.19 -7.52
N LEU A 370 25.37 -18.92 -7.66
CA LEU A 370 24.86 -17.99 -8.67
C LEU A 370 25.97 -17.75 -9.72
N HIS A 371 25.72 -18.05 -10.99
CA HIS A 371 26.67 -17.77 -12.08
C HIS A 371 26.17 -16.56 -12.90
N LEU A 372 27.02 -15.54 -13.05
CA LEU A 372 26.64 -14.23 -13.56
C LEU A 372 27.02 -13.99 -15.04
N SER A 373 26.47 -12.94 -15.63
CA SER A 373 26.73 -12.51 -17.01
C SER A 373 28.22 -12.24 -17.29
N ASN A 374 28.94 -11.67 -16.33
CA ASN A 374 30.40 -11.46 -16.35
C ASN A 374 31.23 -12.75 -16.12
N ASN A 375 30.60 -13.91 -15.93
CA ASN A 375 31.18 -15.20 -15.54
C ASN A 375 31.74 -15.26 -14.10
N GLU A 376 31.41 -14.28 -13.25
CA GLU A 376 31.64 -14.38 -11.80
C GLU A 376 30.70 -15.44 -11.19
N ILE A 377 31.17 -16.07 -10.11
CA ILE A 377 30.38 -17.03 -9.33
C ILE A 377 30.24 -16.50 -7.91
N ILE A 378 29.00 -16.32 -7.46
CA ILE A 378 28.69 -15.88 -6.10
C ILE A 378 28.07 -17.04 -5.32
N MET A 379 28.61 -17.27 -4.12
CA MET A 379 28.09 -18.22 -3.15
C MET A 379 27.29 -17.49 -2.07
N ALA A 380 26.02 -17.84 -1.92
CA ALA A 380 25.11 -17.24 -0.94
C ALA A 380 24.41 -18.32 -0.11
N ASP A 381 24.17 -18.06 1.18
CA ASP A 381 23.35 -18.94 2.02
C ASP A 381 21.85 -18.74 1.77
N HIS A 382 21.45 -17.57 1.25
CA HIS A 382 20.07 -17.25 0.89
C HIS A 382 20.00 -16.17 -0.21
N VAL A 383 18.93 -16.16 -0.98
CA VAL A 383 18.66 -15.17 -2.04
C VAL A 383 17.31 -14.49 -1.83
N VAL A 384 17.26 -13.18 -2.04
CA VAL A 384 16.03 -12.37 -1.99
C VAL A 384 15.78 -11.78 -3.37
N VAL A 385 14.58 -11.96 -3.92
CA VAL A 385 14.19 -11.48 -5.24
C VAL A 385 13.23 -10.29 -5.10
N ALA A 386 13.62 -9.15 -5.68
CA ALA A 386 12.91 -7.87 -5.57
C ALA A 386 12.85 -7.14 -6.93
N VAL A 387 12.49 -7.87 -8.00
CA VAL A 387 12.53 -7.41 -9.40
C VAL A 387 11.21 -6.78 -9.90
N GLY A 388 10.46 -6.15 -8.99
CA GLY A 388 9.16 -5.52 -9.26
C GLY A 388 7.96 -6.46 -9.05
N ALA A 389 6.79 -6.08 -9.57
CA ALA A 389 5.54 -6.83 -9.42
C ALA A 389 4.69 -6.80 -10.70
N ASP A 390 3.65 -7.64 -10.75
CA ASP A 390 2.56 -7.60 -11.72
C ASP A 390 1.22 -7.45 -10.99
N PRO A 391 0.22 -6.75 -11.54
CA PRO A 391 -1.10 -6.64 -10.92
C PRO A 391 -1.77 -8.01 -10.84
N ASN A 392 -2.45 -8.28 -9.72
CA ASN A 392 -3.05 -9.58 -9.42
C ASN A 392 -4.42 -9.72 -10.13
N THR A 393 -4.35 -9.86 -11.45
CA THR A 393 -5.50 -9.94 -12.37
C THR A 393 -5.95 -11.36 -12.67
N GLN A 394 -5.50 -12.37 -11.92
CA GLN A 394 -5.73 -13.80 -12.19
C GLN A 394 -7.21 -14.14 -12.45
N ILE A 395 -8.12 -13.51 -11.70
CA ILE A 395 -9.57 -13.71 -11.80
C ILE A 395 -10.21 -13.13 -13.08
N ALA A 396 -9.53 -12.22 -13.80
CA ALA A 396 -10.15 -11.34 -14.80
C ALA A 396 -10.82 -12.10 -15.96
N LYS A 397 -10.10 -13.08 -16.52
CA LYS A 397 -10.54 -13.88 -17.67
C LYS A 397 -11.87 -14.57 -17.37
N ASP A 398 -11.93 -15.31 -16.27
CA ASP A 398 -13.10 -16.11 -15.90
C ASP A 398 -14.24 -15.24 -15.32
N SER A 399 -13.93 -13.98 -14.98
CA SER A 399 -14.87 -12.93 -14.56
C SER A 399 -15.38 -12.04 -15.70
N GLY A 400 -14.88 -12.19 -16.93
CA GLY A 400 -15.21 -11.31 -18.06
C GLY A 400 -14.80 -9.84 -17.85
N LEU A 401 -13.70 -9.61 -17.13
CA LEU A 401 -13.15 -8.29 -16.84
C LEU A 401 -11.97 -7.96 -17.77
N GLU A 402 -11.85 -6.69 -18.12
CA GLU A 402 -10.89 -6.18 -19.11
C GLU A 402 -9.57 -5.79 -18.43
N ILE A 403 -8.43 -6.05 -19.08
CA ILE A 403 -7.07 -5.72 -18.61
C ILE A 403 -6.43 -4.78 -19.65
N ASP A 404 -5.69 -3.78 -19.19
CA ASP A 404 -4.85 -2.95 -20.08
C ASP A 404 -3.60 -3.73 -20.52
N GLU A 405 -3.45 -3.99 -21.83
CA GLU A 405 -2.35 -4.80 -22.37
C GLU A 405 -0.97 -4.14 -22.21
N ASN A 406 -0.89 -2.81 -22.04
CA ASN A 406 0.37 -2.06 -22.02
C ASN A 406 0.86 -1.80 -20.59
N HIS A 407 -0.05 -1.47 -19.68
CA HIS A 407 0.25 -1.09 -18.29
C HIS A 407 -0.02 -2.24 -17.28
N GLY A 408 -0.75 -3.26 -17.72
CA GLY A 408 -1.36 -4.26 -16.86
C GLY A 408 -2.49 -3.67 -15.99
N GLY A 409 -3.19 -4.56 -15.30
CA GLY A 409 -4.23 -4.19 -14.34
C GLY A 409 -5.60 -4.05 -15.01
N PHE A 410 -6.65 -4.17 -14.20
CA PHE A 410 -8.02 -4.12 -14.71
C PHE A 410 -8.38 -2.69 -15.15
N LEU A 411 -9.01 -2.56 -16.31
CA LEU A 411 -9.49 -1.25 -16.80
C LEU A 411 -10.73 -0.78 -16.03
N VAL A 412 -10.68 0.47 -15.56
CA VAL A 412 -11.79 1.15 -14.88
C VAL A 412 -12.22 2.45 -15.57
N ASN A 413 -13.44 2.91 -15.31
CA ASN A 413 -13.90 4.26 -15.66
C ASN A 413 -13.32 5.32 -14.68
N ALA A 414 -13.71 6.59 -14.87
CA ALA A 414 -13.25 7.68 -14.02
C ALA A 414 -13.66 7.53 -12.54
N GLU A 415 -14.75 6.81 -12.24
CA GLU A 415 -15.28 6.59 -10.88
C GLU A 415 -14.74 5.29 -10.23
N MET A 416 -13.71 4.70 -10.83
CA MET A 416 -13.09 3.42 -10.45
C MET A 416 -13.96 2.17 -10.66
N GLU A 417 -15.06 2.24 -11.43
CA GLU A 417 -15.87 1.07 -11.79
C GLU A 417 -15.26 0.30 -12.97
N ALA A 418 -15.28 -1.04 -12.90
CA ALA A 418 -15.06 -1.92 -14.06
C ALA A 418 -16.40 -2.43 -14.66
N ARG A 419 -17.43 -2.59 -13.82
CA ARG A 419 -18.81 -2.90 -14.21
C ARG A 419 -19.76 -2.22 -13.21
N LYS A 420 -21.05 -2.12 -13.54
CA LYS A 420 -22.07 -1.64 -12.59
C LYS A 420 -21.97 -2.44 -11.28
N ASN A 421 -21.96 -1.73 -10.15
CA ASN A 421 -21.80 -2.28 -8.80
C ASN A 421 -20.44 -3.00 -8.54
N LEU A 422 -19.42 -2.82 -9.39
CA LEU A 422 -18.11 -3.45 -9.25
C LEU A 422 -16.97 -2.45 -9.49
N TRP A 423 -16.30 -2.05 -8.41
CA TRP A 423 -15.16 -1.14 -8.40
C TRP A 423 -13.83 -1.89 -8.31
N ILE A 424 -12.71 -1.23 -8.67
CA ILE A 424 -11.35 -1.77 -8.55
C ILE A 424 -10.39 -0.68 -8.03
N ALA A 425 -9.51 -1.00 -7.08
CA ALA A 425 -8.62 -0.03 -6.43
C ALA A 425 -7.23 -0.59 -6.04
N GLY A 426 -6.27 0.29 -5.79
CA GLY A 426 -4.87 -0.06 -5.50
C GLY A 426 -4.13 -0.63 -6.72
N ASP A 427 -3.02 -1.36 -6.49
CA ASP A 427 -2.08 -1.80 -7.54
C ASP A 427 -2.72 -2.57 -8.71
N ALA A 428 -3.92 -3.12 -8.51
CA ALA A 428 -4.69 -3.87 -9.49
C ALA A 428 -5.39 -3.00 -10.54
N ALA A 429 -5.64 -1.71 -10.27
CA ALA A 429 -6.41 -0.83 -11.14
C ALA A 429 -5.55 -0.13 -12.20
N CYS A 430 -5.91 -0.30 -13.48
CA CYS A 430 -5.47 0.58 -14.56
C CYS A 430 -6.47 1.73 -14.72
N PHE A 431 -6.22 2.84 -14.03
CA PHE A 431 -7.08 4.02 -14.01
C PHE A 431 -6.71 5.00 -15.13
N TYR A 432 -7.55 6.03 -15.30
CA TYR A 432 -7.27 7.13 -16.21
C TYR A 432 -6.83 8.36 -15.41
N ASP A 433 -5.54 8.67 -15.45
CA ASP A 433 -4.95 9.88 -14.90
C ASP A 433 -5.30 11.07 -15.80
N ILE A 434 -5.95 12.09 -15.23
CA ILE A 434 -6.43 13.27 -15.97
C ILE A 434 -5.31 14.06 -16.67
N LYS A 435 -4.04 13.87 -16.29
CA LYS A 435 -2.88 14.48 -16.97
C LYS A 435 -2.03 13.50 -17.74
N LEU A 436 -1.99 12.23 -17.34
CA LEU A 436 -1.00 11.26 -17.83
C LEU A 436 -1.62 10.07 -18.61
N GLY A 437 -2.95 10.04 -18.76
CA GLY A 437 -3.67 9.03 -19.53
C GLY A 437 -3.87 7.72 -18.78
N ARG A 438 -3.98 6.60 -19.49
CA ARG A 438 -4.05 5.28 -18.85
C ARG A 438 -2.76 4.98 -18.09
N ARG A 439 -2.89 4.58 -16.82
CA ARG A 439 -1.76 4.17 -16.00
C ARG A 439 -2.17 3.23 -14.87
N ARG A 440 -1.16 2.57 -14.32
CA ARG A 440 -1.20 1.79 -13.08
C ARG A 440 -0.05 2.25 -12.18
N VAL A 441 -0.20 2.18 -10.86
CA VAL A 441 0.87 2.54 -9.90
C VAL A 441 0.88 1.60 -8.68
N GLU A 442 2.05 1.41 -8.08
CA GLU A 442 2.26 0.55 -6.90
C GLU A 442 2.51 1.41 -5.65
N HIS A 443 1.60 2.36 -5.39
CA HIS A 443 1.75 3.37 -4.34
C HIS A 443 0.75 3.15 -3.19
N HIS A 444 1.22 3.25 -1.94
CA HIS A 444 0.33 3.23 -0.76
C HIS A 444 -0.68 4.40 -0.81
N ASP A 445 -0.24 5.59 -1.20
CA ASP A 445 -1.09 6.76 -1.42
C ASP A 445 -2.21 6.49 -2.45
N HIS A 446 -1.89 5.85 -3.58
CA HIS A 446 -2.91 5.44 -4.56
C HIS A 446 -3.89 4.45 -3.96
N ALA A 447 -3.42 3.41 -3.27
CA ALA A 447 -4.28 2.42 -2.63
C ALA A 447 -5.22 3.06 -1.59
N VAL A 448 -4.70 3.96 -0.74
CA VAL A 448 -5.49 4.70 0.25
C VAL A 448 -6.54 5.60 -0.39
N VAL A 449 -6.17 6.39 -1.40
CA VAL A 449 -7.10 7.38 -1.98
C VAL A 449 -8.08 6.75 -2.98
N SER A 450 -7.66 5.75 -3.76
CA SER A 450 -8.56 5.02 -4.67
C SER A 450 -9.50 4.07 -3.91
N GLY A 451 -9.02 3.40 -2.86
CA GLY A 451 -9.85 2.61 -1.95
C GLY A 451 -10.91 3.47 -1.29
N ARG A 452 -10.50 4.57 -0.66
CA ARG A 452 -11.42 5.59 -0.11
C ARG A 452 -12.46 6.02 -1.15
N LEU A 453 -12.06 6.45 -2.34
CA LEU A 453 -12.99 6.90 -3.38
C LEU A 453 -13.97 5.80 -3.82
N ALA A 454 -13.49 4.58 -4.06
CA ALA A 454 -14.33 3.45 -4.42
C ALA A 454 -15.39 3.18 -3.33
N GLY A 455 -14.99 3.21 -2.05
CA GLY A 455 -15.94 3.10 -0.93
C GLY A 455 -16.96 4.24 -0.88
N GLU A 456 -16.55 5.48 -1.17
CA GLU A 456 -17.48 6.61 -1.28
C GLU A 456 -18.46 6.43 -2.47
N ASN A 457 -17.98 5.99 -3.62
CA ASN A 457 -18.80 5.75 -4.82
C ASN A 457 -19.75 4.54 -4.64
N MET A 458 -19.32 3.50 -3.92
CA MET A 458 -20.20 2.40 -3.46
C MET A 458 -21.34 2.92 -2.57
N THR A 459 -21.14 4.02 -1.83
CA THR A 459 -22.21 4.72 -1.08
C THR A 459 -22.93 5.81 -1.88
N GLY A 460 -22.76 5.84 -3.21
CA GLY A 460 -23.50 6.73 -4.12
C GLY A 460 -22.89 8.11 -4.33
N ALA A 461 -21.59 8.30 -4.05
CA ALA A 461 -20.95 9.62 -4.13
C ALA A 461 -20.69 10.16 -5.56
N GLY A 462 -20.68 9.31 -6.59
CA GLY A 462 -20.59 9.73 -8.00
C GLY A 462 -19.37 10.57 -8.36
N ARG A 463 -18.17 10.26 -7.84
CA ARG A 463 -16.99 11.13 -7.93
C ARG A 463 -15.84 10.53 -8.75
N PRO A 464 -15.20 11.31 -9.63
CA PRO A 464 -14.05 10.87 -10.42
C PRO A 464 -12.74 10.85 -9.63
N TYR A 465 -11.82 9.97 -10.01
CA TYR A 465 -10.46 9.89 -9.48
C TYR A 465 -9.55 10.95 -10.11
N LEU A 466 -9.44 12.10 -9.43
CA LEU A 466 -8.60 13.24 -9.86
C LEU A 466 -7.27 13.34 -9.09
N HIS A 467 -6.93 12.34 -8.28
CA HIS A 467 -5.79 12.40 -7.36
C HIS A 467 -4.48 12.00 -8.04
N GLN A 468 -3.52 12.94 -8.08
CA GLN A 468 -2.16 12.66 -8.52
C GLN A 468 -1.38 11.99 -7.38
N SER A 469 -1.16 10.69 -7.51
CA SER A 469 -0.57 9.88 -6.45
C SER A 469 0.94 10.04 -6.33
N MET A 470 1.41 10.14 -5.09
CA MET A 470 2.83 10.13 -4.71
C MET A 470 3.32 8.73 -4.33
N PHE A 471 4.63 8.53 -4.45
CA PHE A 471 5.40 7.41 -3.90
C PHE A 471 6.41 7.95 -2.89
N TRP A 472 6.87 7.12 -1.94
CA TRP A 472 8.07 7.40 -1.14
C TRP A 472 8.87 6.14 -0.83
N SER A 473 10.15 6.32 -0.53
CA SER A 473 11.07 5.28 -0.08
C SER A 473 12.10 5.87 0.90
N ASP A 474 12.25 5.23 2.06
CA ASP A 474 13.20 5.60 3.10
C ASP A 474 14.31 4.52 3.13
N LEU A 475 15.55 4.87 2.77
CA LEU A 475 16.70 3.98 2.90
C LEU A 475 17.31 4.11 4.30
N GLY A 476 16.52 3.70 5.30
CA GLY A 476 16.78 4.00 6.70
C GLY A 476 16.45 5.45 7.08
N PRO A 477 16.85 5.89 8.29
CA PRO A 477 16.41 7.17 8.86
C PRO A 477 16.99 8.43 8.18
N GLU A 478 18.05 8.31 7.38
CA GLU A 478 18.85 9.45 6.88
C GLU A 478 18.63 9.81 5.40
N ILE A 479 17.91 8.97 4.63
CA ILE A 479 17.76 9.13 3.18
C ILE A 479 16.31 8.85 2.78
N GLY A 480 15.60 9.88 2.33
CA GLY A 480 14.24 9.76 1.80
C GLY A 480 14.17 10.18 0.33
N TYR A 481 13.31 9.49 -0.40
CA TYR A 481 12.88 9.89 -1.73
C TYR A 481 11.36 9.99 -1.75
N GLU A 482 10.84 11.02 -2.41
CA GLU A 482 9.44 11.07 -2.84
C GLU A 482 9.37 11.20 -4.36
N ALA A 483 8.32 10.65 -4.99
CA ALA A 483 8.17 10.71 -6.44
C ALA A 483 6.70 10.89 -6.86
N ILE A 484 6.47 11.58 -7.98
CA ILE A 484 5.14 11.83 -8.53
C ILE A 484 5.19 12.00 -10.05
N GLY A 485 4.09 11.65 -10.73
CA GLY A 485 3.95 11.77 -12.19
C GLY A 485 4.52 10.57 -12.95
N ILE A 486 5.16 10.81 -14.10
CA ILE A 486 5.96 9.82 -14.85
C ILE A 486 7.44 10.06 -14.52
N VAL A 487 8.05 9.11 -13.83
CA VAL A 487 9.46 9.15 -13.43
C VAL A 487 10.19 7.97 -14.07
N ASP A 488 10.89 8.23 -15.17
CA ASP A 488 11.52 7.24 -16.02
C ASP A 488 12.86 7.82 -16.50
N SER A 489 13.96 7.08 -16.29
CA SER A 489 15.32 7.58 -16.56
C SER A 489 15.66 7.71 -18.05
N SER A 490 14.79 7.25 -18.95
CA SER A 490 14.91 7.48 -20.40
C SER A 490 14.38 8.83 -20.86
N LEU A 491 13.62 9.55 -20.02
CA LEU A 491 13.15 10.91 -20.29
C LEU A 491 14.29 11.93 -20.07
N PRO A 492 14.30 13.06 -20.80
CA PRO A 492 15.15 14.20 -20.46
C PRO A 492 14.86 14.69 -19.03
N THR A 493 15.90 14.76 -18.19
CA THR A 493 15.79 15.23 -16.81
C THR A 493 16.61 16.49 -16.56
N VAL A 494 16.10 17.38 -15.71
CA VAL A 494 16.89 18.46 -15.10
C VAL A 494 16.88 18.28 -13.59
N GLY A 495 18.07 18.08 -13.00
CA GLY A 495 18.27 17.96 -11.56
C GLY A 495 18.90 19.23 -10.98
N VAL A 496 18.37 19.72 -9.87
CA VAL A 496 18.93 20.83 -9.09
C VAL A 496 19.19 20.33 -7.67
N PHE A 497 20.42 20.50 -7.19
CA PHE A 497 20.93 19.86 -5.98
C PHE A 497 21.55 20.87 -5.01
N ALA A 498 21.50 20.56 -3.72
CA ALA A 498 22.06 21.36 -2.64
C ALA A 498 22.67 20.49 -1.53
N LYS A 499 23.42 21.11 -0.61
CA LYS A 499 23.81 20.48 0.65
C LYS A 499 22.55 20.20 1.48
N ALA A 500 22.52 19.08 2.21
CA ALA A 500 21.48 18.81 3.20
C ALA A 500 21.84 19.43 4.56
N THR A 501 20.81 19.78 5.33
CA THR A 501 20.87 20.09 6.77
C THR A 501 20.42 18.88 7.59
N GLU A 502 20.58 18.93 8.91
CA GLU A 502 20.06 17.89 9.83
C GLU A 502 18.53 17.73 9.77
N ALA A 503 17.80 18.76 9.31
CA ALA A 503 16.35 18.72 9.13
C ALA A 503 15.92 17.95 7.87
N ASP A 504 16.81 17.79 6.88
CA ASP A 504 16.51 17.21 5.57
C ASP A 504 16.63 15.67 5.57
N THR A 505 16.06 15.01 6.58
CA THR A 505 16.10 13.53 6.74
C THR A 505 14.72 12.93 7.00
N PRO A 506 14.47 11.66 6.60
CA PRO A 506 13.27 10.92 6.98
C PRO A 506 12.97 10.95 8.47
N LYS A 507 13.99 10.85 9.31
CA LYS A 507 13.85 10.91 10.77
C LYS A 507 13.31 12.26 11.23
N SER A 508 13.91 13.37 10.79
CA SER A 508 13.50 14.72 11.19
C SER A 508 12.04 15.05 10.83
N VAL A 509 11.51 14.47 9.74
CA VAL A 509 10.07 14.54 9.41
C VAL A 509 9.22 13.69 10.36
N VAL A 510 9.67 12.50 10.76
CA VAL A 510 8.92 11.63 11.69
C VAL A 510 8.98 12.14 13.14
N ASP A 511 10.06 12.81 13.53
CA ASP A 511 10.19 13.51 14.81
C ASP A 511 9.20 14.69 14.89
N SER A 512 9.06 15.48 13.82
CA SER A 512 8.20 16.66 13.77
C SER A 512 6.71 16.36 13.52
N THR A 513 6.38 15.34 12.73
CA THR A 513 4.98 14.95 12.42
C THR A 513 4.43 13.86 13.33
N GLY A 514 5.30 13.02 13.89
CA GLY A 514 4.91 11.82 14.64
C GLY A 514 4.70 10.54 13.79
N GLU A 515 4.83 10.63 12.46
CA GLU A 515 4.21 9.71 11.49
C GLU A 515 5.16 9.34 10.33
N SER A 516 5.45 8.05 10.11
CA SER A 516 6.37 7.55 9.06
C SER A 516 5.75 7.28 7.69
N ILE A 517 4.43 7.23 7.57
CA ILE A 517 3.70 7.10 6.31
C ILE A 517 3.65 8.48 5.63
N ARG A 518 4.60 8.78 4.72
CA ARG A 518 4.69 10.09 4.02
C ARG A 518 3.40 10.51 3.34
N SER A 519 2.62 9.55 2.82
CA SER A 519 1.32 9.85 2.20
C SER A 519 0.30 10.45 3.16
N GLU A 520 0.47 10.30 4.47
CA GLU A 520 -0.36 10.92 5.50
C GLU A 520 0.20 12.28 5.94
N THR A 521 1.53 12.47 5.97
CA THR A 521 2.15 13.77 6.29
C THR A 521 1.95 14.79 5.16
N GLU A 522 2.19 14.40 3.91
CA GLU A 522 2.00 15.25 2.72
C GLU A 522 0.52 15.52 2.38
N GLN A 523 -0.44 14.85 3.04
CA GLN A 523 -1.87 15.18 2.95
C GLN A 523 -2.33 16.20 4.02
N GLN A 524 -1.55 16.42 5.09
CA GLN A 524 -1.89 17.33 6.19
C GLN A 524 -1.34 18.76 6.00
N LEU A 525 -0.32 18.92 5.15
CA LEU A 525 0.40 20.18 4.99
C LEU A 525 -0.13 20.98 3.81
N VAL A 526 -1.02 21.94 4.11
CA VAL A 526 -1.56 22.92 3.16
C VAL A 526 -1.17 24.33 3.62
N ASP A 527 -0.75 25.16 2.66
CA ASP A 527 -0.47 26.60 2.77
C ASP A 527 0.54 27.08 3.83
N LYS A 528 1.84 26.99 3.48
CA LYS A 528 2.86 27.99 3.87
C LYS A 528 3.85 28.25 2.73
N ASN A 529 3.69 29.38 2.03
CA ASN A 529 4.73 29.91 1.15
C ASN A 529 5.61 30.90 1.91
N LYS A 530 6.92 30.85 1.68
CA LYS A 530 7.88 31.91 2.02
C LYS A 530 8.78 32.17 0.81
N SER A 531 9.26 33.40 0.67
CA SER A 531 10.30 33.78 -0.29
C SER A 531 11.68 33.56 0.31
N LEU A 532 12.61 33.03 -0.48
CA LEU A 532 14.05 32.95 -0.18
C LEU A 532 14.86 33.40 -1.40
N GLU A 533 16.14 33.69 -1.18
CA GLU A 533 16.97 34.55 -2.05
C GLU A 533 17.76 33.77 -3.12
N ASN A 534 18.57 34.50 -3.91
CA ASN A 534 19.16 34.00 -5.15
C ASN A 534 20.59 33.47 -4.99
N GLU A 535 20.78 32.19 -5.25
CA GLU A 535 22.02 31.66 -5.83
C GLU A 535 21.73 31.04 -7.20
N VAL A 536 22.76 30.94 -8.04
CA VAL A 536 22.66 30.39 -9.40
C VAL A 536 23.19 28.94 -9.39
N PRO A 537 22.40 27.93 -9.81
CA PRO A 537 22.87 26.55 -9.88
C PRO A 537 24.01 26.38 -10.89
N ARG A 538 24.87 25.40 -10.61
CA ARG A 538 25.92 24.90 -11.51
C ARG A 538 25.70 23.43 -11.83
N ALA A 539 26.28 22.94 -12.91
CA ALA A 539 26.34 21.51 -13.18
C ALA A 539 27.17 20.79 -12.09
N PRO A 540 26.74 19.60 -11.60
CA PRO A 540 27.41 18.91 -10.50
C PRO A 540 28.79 18.37 -10.93
N GLU A 541 29.83 18.68 -10.16
CA GLU A 541 31.18 18.14 -10.33
C GLU A 541 31.39 16.85 -9.52
N SER A 542 32.44 16.09 -9.86
CA SER A 542 32.72 14.77 -9.25
C SER A 542 32.96 14.79 -7.73
N ASN A 543 33.23 15.97 -7.18
CA ASN A 543 33.61 16.19 -5.79
C ASN A 543 32.52 16.93 -4.97
N ASP A 544 31.40 17.33 -5.59
CA ASP A 544 30.33 18.03 -4.89
C ASP A 544 29.57 17.10 -3.94
N ASN A 545 29.66 17.36 -2.64
CA ASN A 545 28.95 16.61 -1.60
C ASN A 545 27.51 17.13 -1.41
N TYR A 546 26.68 16.97 -2.44
CA TYR A 546 25.24 17.22 -2.37
C TYR A 546 24.54 16.19 -1.46
N GLY A 547 23.46 16.63 -0.80
CA GLY A 547 22.68 15.80 0.13
C GLY A 547 21.16 15.86 -0.05
N LYS A 548 20.65 16.80 -0.86
CA LYS A 548 19.24 16.94 -1.24
C LYS A 548 19.07 17.53 -2.64
N GLY A 549 17.89 17.39 -3.23
CA GLY A 549 17.58 18.00 -4.52
C GLY A 549 16.18 17.69 -5.08
N VAL A 550 15.87 18.35 -6.20
CA VAL A 550 14.69 18.08 -7.04
C VAL A 550 15.14 17.63 -8.43
N ILE A 551 14.42 16.69 -9.03
CA ILE A 551 14.65 16.23 -10.41
C ILE A 551 13.34 16.31 -11.17
N PHE A 552 13.31 17.14 -12.22
CA PHE A 552 12.18 17.29 -13.14
C PHE A 552 12.34 16.35 -14.33
N TYR A 553 11.29 15.61 -14.67
CA TYR A 553 11.22 14.71 -15.83
C TYR A 553 10.37 15.37 -16.90
N LEU A 554 10.92 15.48 -18.11
CA LEU A 554 10.34 16.30 -19.18
C LEU A 554 9.81 15.45 -20.34
N ARG A 555 8.69 15.89 -20.92
CA ARG A 555 8.21 15.49 -22.25
C ARG A 555 7.73 16.75 -22.96
N GLU A 556 8.21 17.01 -24.17
CA GLU A 556 7.82 18.19 -24.96
C GLU A 556 7.95 19.50 -24.14
N ASN A 557 9.11 19.66 -23.48
CA ASN A 557 9.46 20.75 -22.54
C ASN A 557 8.48 20.97 -21.36
N THR A 558 7.54 20.05 -21.14
CA THR A 558 6.57 20.08 -20.03
C THR A 558 6.99 19.09 -18.94
N ILE A 559 6.85 19.48 -17.67
CA ILE A 559 7.16 18.62 -16.52
C ILE A 559 6.07 17.56 -16.37
N VAL A 560 6.41 16.29 -16.62
CA VAL A 560 5.51 15.14 -16.49
C VAL A 560 5.72 14.32 -15.22
N GLY A 561 6.86 14.51 -14.55
CA GLY A 561 7.15 13.89 -13.25
C GLY A 561 8.21 14.64 -12.47
N ILE A 562 8.25 14.38 -11.16
CA ILE A 562 9.17 15.01 -10.20
C ILE A 562 9.64 13.95 -9.21
N ILE A 563 10.94 13.95 -8.92
CA ILE A 563 11.52 13.27 -7.74
C ILE A 563 12.06 14.31 -6.78
N LEU A 564 11.78 14.10 -5.50
CA LEU A 564 12.36 14.80 -4.37
C LEU A 564 13.32 13.85 -3.67
N TRP A 565 14.56 14.30 -3.44
CA TRP A 565 15.56 13.56 -2.66
C TRP A 565 15.90 14.41 -1.44
N ASN A 566 15.64 13.90 -0.24
CA ASN A 566 15.80 14.64 1.03
C ASN A 566 15.15 16.04 1.00
N VAL A 567 13.98 16.14 0.34
CA VAL A 567 13.11 17.31 0.32
C VAL A 567 11.70 16.82 0.63
N PHE A 568 11.11 17.33 1.70
CA PHE A 568 9.84 16.87 2.26
C PHE A 568 8.90 18.05 2.46
N SER A 569 7.59 17.82 2.67
CA SER A 569 6.59 18.89 2.80
C SER A 569 6.41 19.77 1.54
N LYS A 570 6.84 19.27 0.38
CA LYS A 570 6.75 19.95 -0.93
C LYS A 570 5.93 19.16 -1.97
N MET A 571 5.36 18.00 -1.64
CA MET A 571 4.52 17.25 -2.57
C MET A 571 3.28 18.03 -3.08
N PRO A 572 2.64 18.93 -2.31
CA PRO A 572 1.60 19.82 -2.83
C PRO A 572 2.08 20.75 -3.96
N ILE A 573 3.34 21.20 -3.89
CA ILE A 573 3.97 22.04 -4.93
C ILE A 573 4.26 21.19 -6.17
N ALA A 574 4.80 19.97 -5.99
CA ALA A 574 5.06 19.04 -7.09
C ALA A 574 3.77 18.65 -7.84
N ARG A 575 2.68 18.36 -7.11
CA ARG A 575 1.33 18.16 -7.66
C ARG A 575 0.91 19.36 -8.50
N LYS A 576 0.97 20.58 -7.94
CA LYS A 576 0.57 21.80 -8.63
C LYS A 576 1.31 21.99 -9.96
N ILE A 577 2.64 21.84 -9.97
CA ILE A 577 3.48 22.01 -11.17
C ILE A 577 3.02 21.06 -12.29
N ILE A 578 2.90 19.76 -12.02
CA ILE A 578 2.45 18.77 -13.01
C ILE A 578 0.99 19.06 -13.44
N SER A 579 0.12 19.49 -12.51
CA SER A 579 -1.28 19.83 -12.80
C SER A 579 -1.43 21.09 -13.67
N GLU A 580 -0.49 22.04 -13.61
CA GLU A 580 -0.49 23.23 -14.47
C GLU A 580 -0.02 22.88 -15.88
N SER A 581 0.85 21.87 -16.03
CA SER A 581 1.32 21.34 -17.34
C SER A 581 1.89 22.42 -18.25
N LYS A 582 2.70 23.31 -17.67
CA LYS A 582 3.38 24.41 -18.36
C LYS A 582 4.76 24.00 -18.85
N THR A 583 5.20 24.66 -19.91
CA THR A 583 6.62 24.80 -20.25
C THR A 583 7.28 25.84 -19.35
N TYR A 584 8.57 25.69 -19.07
CA TYR A 584 9.37 26.63 -18.29
C TYR A 584 10.69 26.90 -19.02
N ASP A 585 11.04 28.17 -19.18
CA ASP A 585 12.27 28.56 -19.89
C ASP A 585 13.54 28.29 -19.05
N ASP A 586 13.41 28.36 -17.71
CA ASP A 586 14.42 27.94 -16.76
C ASP A 586 13.78 27.16 -15.59
N LEU A 587 14.30 25.97 -15.32
CA LEU A 587 13.86 25.08 -14.24
C LEU A 587 14.57 25.38 -12.90
N THR A 588 15.62 26.22 -12.91
CA THR A 588 16.22 26.83 -11.72
C THR A 588 15.18 27.57 -10.88
N GLU A 589 14.42 28.45 -11.52
CA GLU A 589 13.41 29.28 -10.84
C GLU A 589 12.26 28.42 -10.29
N VAL A 590 11.96 27.28 -10.94
CA VAL A 590 11.02 26.28 -10.43
C VAL A 590 11.60 25.53 -9.22
N ALA A 591 12.90 25.23 -9.22
CA ALA A 591 13.57 24.56 -8.11
C ALA A 591 13.60 25.40 -6.81
N LYS A 592 13.58 26.74 -6.90
CA LYS A 592 13.47 27.62 -5.71
C LYS A 592 12.22 27.35 -4.87
N LEU A 593 11.13 26.91 -5.49
CA LEU A 593 9.88 26.53 -4.80
C LEU A 593 10.05 25.33 -3.84
N PHE A 594 11.14 24.57 -3.98
CA PHE A 594 11.46 23.41 -3.15
C PHE A 594 12.40 23.72 -1.98
N GLU A 595 12.76 25.00 -1.77
CA GLU A 595 13.59 25.46 -0.63
C GLU A 595 14.93 24.71 -0.49
N LEU A 596 15.58 24.42 -1.63
CA LEU A 596 16.88 23.77 -1.67
C LEU A 596 17.98 24.61 -0.99
N HIS A 597 17.84 25.94 -1.00
CA HIS A 597 18.75 26.89 -0.37
C HIS A 597 18.23 27.24 1.03
N SER A 598 18.79 26.57 2.04
CA SER A 598 18.73 27.01 3.44
C SER A 598 20.00 27.79 3.77
N VAL A 599 19.84 29.01 4.28
CA VAL A 599 20.95 29.83 4.81
C VAL A 599 21.61 29.11 6.00
N GLU A 600 22.93 29.21 6.12
CA GLU A 600 23.72 28.73 7.28
C GLU A 600 23.42 29.52 8.56
#